data_AF-E0THZ6-F1
#
_entry.id   AF-E0THZ6-F1
#
_cell.length_a   1.000
_cell.length_b   1.000
_cell.length_c   1.000
_cell.angle_alpha   90.00
_cell.angle_beta   90.00
_cell.angle_gamma   90.00
#
_symmetry.space_group_name_H-M   'P 1'
#
loop_
_entity.id
_entity.type
_entity.pdbx_description
1 polymer ?
#
loop_
_entity_poly.entity_id
_entity_poly.type
_entity_poly.pdbx_seq_one_letter_code
_entity_poly.pdbx_strand_id
1 'polypeptide(L)'
;MTERLRRIFSSPEFAVALFGFLLHFVWEFWQVPYYADMPDISHWQGVRICTMATIGDVVIVVTAFLAARQATGSRRWIPEKDRRGMVVFVLTGLGITIAAEWVFTDLLGRWAYADGMPVIPVLGTGLTPFLQWLILPFGIVLLCRPFLRGLHHDVP
;
A
#
# COMPACT_ATOMS: atom_id res chain seq x y z
N MET A 1 -24.09 8.28 -15.97
CA MET A 1 -23.13 8.42 -14.85
C MET A 1 -23.13 9.87 -14.39
N THR A 2 -23.44 10.16 -13.13
CA THR A 2 -23.54 11.54 -12.60
C THR A 2 -22.17 12.24 -12.62
N GLU A 3 -22.13 13.54 -12.89
CA GLU A 3 -20.88 14.33 -12.98
C GLU A 3 -19.99 14.20 -11.72
N ARG A 4 -20.62 14.07 -10.54
CA ARG A 4 -19.95 13.81 -9.26
C ARG A 4 -19.20 12.46 -9.23
N LEU A 5 -19.76 11.41 -9.82
CA LEU A 5 -19.12 10.09 -9.91
C LEU A 5 -17.91 10.15 -10.84
N ARG A 6 -18.04 10.83 -11.99
CA ARG A 6 -16.92 11.03 -12.93
C ARG A 6 -15.75 11.73 -12.22
N ARG A 7 -16.02 12.78 -11.43
CA ARG A 7 -14.98 13.51 -10.69
C ARG A 7 -14.27 12.65 -9.63
N ILE A 8 -14.98 11.71 -9.01
CA ILE A 8 -14.38 10.77 -8.04
C ILE A 8 -13.46 9.78 -8.76
N PHE A 9 -13.95 9.14 -9.82
CA PHE A 9 -13.16 8.17 -10.61
C PHE A 9 -11.96 8.82 -11.31
N SER A 10 -12.01 10.12 -11.58
CA SER A 10 -10.89 10.89 -12.14
C SER A 10 -9.94 11.51 -11.10
N SER A 11 -10.11 11.21 -9.82
CA SER A 11 -9.26 11.77 -8.77
C SER A 11 -7.95 10.99 -8.58
N PRO A 12 -6.84 11.67 -8.23
CA PRO A 12 -5.59 11.00 -7.82
C PRO A 12 -5.78 10.02 -6.66
N GLU A 13 -6.64 10.35 -5.69
CA GLU A 13 -6.93 9.50 -4.55
C GLU A 13 -7.58 8.18 -4.96
N PHE A 14 -8.54 8.23 -5.90
CA PHE A 14 -9.16 7.01 -6.42
C PHE A 14 -8.14 6.15 -7.16
N ALA A 15 -7.31 6.75 -8.02
CA ALA A 15 -6.27 6.01 -8.74
C ALA A 15 -5.28 5.34 -7.79
N VAL A 16 -4.82 6.08 -6.78
CA VAL A 16 -3.90 5.59 -5.75
C VAL A 16 -4.52 4.47 -4.93
N ALA A 17 -5.79 4.61 -4.51
CA ALA A 17 -6.49 3.57 -3.77
C ALA A 17 -6.71 2.31 -4.62
N LEU A 18 -7.08 2.47 -5.89
CA LEU A 18 -7.32 1.36 -6.82
C LEU A 18 -6.04 0.58 -7.09
N PHE A 19 -4.97 1.26 -7.55
CA PHE A 19 -3.71 0.58 -7.86
C PHE A 19 -2.98 0.11 -6.60
N GLY A 20 -3.14 0.83 -5.48
CA GLY A 20 -2.71 0.37 -4.17
C GLY A 20 -3.36 -0.95 -3.79
N PHE A 21 -4.69 -1.03 -3.87
CA PHE A 21 -5.42 -2.27 -3.59
C PHE A 21 -4.93 -3.42 -4.46
N LEU A 22 -4.88 -3.22 -5.78
CA LEU A 22 -4.52 -4.29 -6.72
C LEU A 22 -3.11 -4.83 -6.48
N LEU A 23 -2.13 -3.95 -6.29
CA LEU A 23 -0.74 -4.36 -6.10
C LEU A 23 -0.51 -4.98 -4.72
N HIS A 24 -1.07 -4.40 -3.66
CA HIS A 24 -0.97 -4.97 -2.32
C HIS A 24 -1.70 -6.31 -2.22
N PHE A 25 -2.86 -6.45 -2.86
CA PHE A 25 -3.59 -7.73 -2.85
C PHE A 25 -2.75 -8.87 -3.43
N VAL A 26 -2.09 -8.65 -4.57
CA VAL A 26 -1.20 -9.66 -5.16
C VAL A 26 -0.03 -9.96 -4.23
N TRP A 27 0.57 -8.92 -3.65
CA TRP A 27 1.70 -9.07 -2.73
C TRP A 27 1.33 -9.87 -1.48
N GLU A 28 0.19 -9.57 -0.87
CA GLU A 28 -0.33 -10.26 0.31
C GLU A 28 -0.46 -11.77 0.07
N PHE A 29 -1.00 -12.17 -1.08
CA PHE A 29 -1.08 -13.59 -1.44
C PHE A 29 0.29 -14.22 -1.71
N TRP A 30 1.24 -13.48 -2.28
CA TRP A 30 2.59 -13.98 -2.54
C TRP A 30 3.41 -14.16 -1.26
N GLN A 31 3.15 -13.38 -0.22
CA GLN A 31 3.86 -13.51 1.04
C GLN A 31 3.26 -14.54 2.01
N VAL A 32 2.09 -15.12 1.70
CA VAL A 32 1.43 -16.16 2.51
C VAL A 32 2.40 -17.25 3.02
N PRO A 33 3.33 -17.80 2.21
CA PRO A 33 4.26 -18.84 2.68
C PRO A 33 5.20 -18.40 3.82
N TYR A 34 5.32 -17.10 4.09
CA TYR A 34 6.18 -16.55 5.15
C TYR A 34 5.48 -16.37 6.50
N TYR A 35 4.21 -16.76 6.62
CA TYR A 35 3.44 -16.69 7.88
C TYR A 35 3.18 -18.10 8.42
N ALA A 36 3.46 -18.30 9.72
CA ALA A 36 3.52 -19.63 10.33
C ALA A 36 2.17 -20.38 10.31
N ASP A 37 1.08 -19.66 10.60
CA ASP A 37 -0.25 -20.27 10.75
C ASP A 37 -0.99 -20.48 9.42
N MET A 38 -0.49 -19.89 8.32
CA MET A 38 -1.17 -19.91 7.02
C MET A 38 -1.35 -21.30 6.39
N PRO A 39 -0.43 -22.27 6.54
CA PRO A 39 -0.63 -23.62 6.01
C PRO A 39 -1.77 -24.40 6.68
N ASP A 40 -2.09 -24.08 7.95
CA ASP A 40 -3.02 -24.86 8.77
C ASP A 40 -4.46 -24.33 8.75
N ILE A 41 -4.67 -23.12 8.24
CA ILE A 41 -6.01 -22.52 8.13
C ILE A 41 -6.73 -22.94 6.85
N SER A 42 -8.06 -22.86 6.85
CA SER A 42 -8.83 -23.11 5.64
C SER A 42 -8.56 -22.05 4.56
N HIS A 43 -8.62 -22.45 3.29
CA HIS A 43 -8.42 -21.55 2.14
C HIS A 43 -9.25 -20.27 2.23
N TRP A 44 -10.52 -20.37 2.63
CA TRP A 44 -11.38 -19.20 2.76
C TRP A 44 -10.96 -18.25 3.89
N GLN A 45 -10.43 -18.79 4.99
CA GLN A 45 -9.85 -17.97 6.05
C GLN A 45 -8.61 -17.22 5.54
N GLY A 46 -7.73 -17.89 4.81
CA GLY A 46 -6.56 -17.25 4.18
C GLY A 46 -6.95 -16.08 3.26
N VAL A 47 -7.94 -16.29 2.39
CA VAL A 47 -8.47 -15.23 1.50
C VAL A 47 -8.98 -14.04 2.31
N ARG A 48 -9.74 -14.29 3.40
CA ARG A 48 -10.26 -13.23 4.26
C ARG A 48 -9.14 -12.45 4.96
N ILE A 49 -8.12 -13.14 5.47
CA ILE A 49 -6.97 -12.51 6.13
C ILE A 49 -6.22 -11.62 5.14
N CYS A 50 -5.85 -12.15 3.97
CA CYS A 50 -5.13 -11.38 2.94
C CYS A 50 -5.95 -10.18 2.45
N THR A 51 -7.27 -10.34 2.30
CA THR A 51 -8.17 -9.24 1.92
C THR A 51 -8.20 -8.16 2.99
N MET A 52 -8.30 -8.52 4.27
CA MET A 52 -8.29 -7.56 5.37
C MET A 52 -6.94 -6.86 5.53
N ALA A 53 -5.83 -7.59 5.34
CA ALA A 53 -4.49 -7.03 5.31
C ALA A 53 -4.36 -5.98 4.18
N THR A 54 -4.80 -6.34 2.97
CA THR A 54 -4.84 -5.42 1.82
C THR A 54 -5.65 -4.16 2.11
N ILE A 55 -6.82 -4.28 2.77
CA ILE A 55 -7.62 -3.11 3.15
C ILE A 55 -6.83 -2.21 4.11
N GLY A 56 -6.14 -2.79 5.09
CA GLY A 56 -5.23 -2.06 5.98
C GLY A 56 -4.16 -1.31 5.20
N ASP A 57 -3.50 -1.98 4.27
CA ASP A 57 -2.48 -1.38 3.42
C ASP A 57 -3.01 -0.24 2.55
N VAL A 58 -4.21 -0.35 1.99
CA VAL A 58 -4.82 0.74 1.22
C VAL A 58 -5.03 1.97 2.11
N VAL A 59 -5.41 1.79 3.37
CA VAL A 59 -5.51 2.90 4.32
C VAL A 59 -4.15 3.57 4.53
N ILE A 60 -3.08 2.78 4.64
CA ILE A 60 -1.71 3.30 4.77
C ILE A 60 -1.30 4.02 3.48
N VAL A 61 -1.55 3.46 2.30
CA VAL A 61 -1.29 4.05 0.98
C VAL A 61 -2.00 5.39 0.83
N VAL A 62 -3.29 5.47 1.15
CA VAL A 62 -4.03 6.74 1.06
C VAL A 62 -3.48 7.75 2.07
N THR A 63 -3.17 7.34 3.30
CA THR A 63 -2.56 8.20 4.32
C THR A 63 -1.21 8.76 3.85
N ALA A 64 -0.35 7.90 3.32
CA ALA A 64 0.96 8.29 2.81
C ALA A 64 0.84 9.24 1.62
N PHE A 65 -0.14 9.04 0.73
CA PHE A 65 -0.42 9.96 -0.37
C PHE A 65 -0.83 11.35 0.14
N LEU A 66 -1.68 11.40 1.17
CA LEU A 66 -2.10 12.67 1.79
C LEU A 66 -0.91 13.39 2.45
N ALA A 67 -0.02 12.65 3.12
CA ALA A 67 1.22 13.21 3.65
C ALA A 67 2.12 13.79 2.55
N ALA A 68 2.30 13.06 1.44
CA ALA A 68 3.06 13.52 0.28
C ALA A 68 2.44 14.77 -0.37
N ARG A 69 1.10 14.81 -0.49
CA ARG A 69 0.36 16.00 -0.93
C ARG A 69 0.61 17.19 -0.01
N GLN A 70 0.57 16.99 1.30
CA GLN A 70 0.81 18.06 2.27
C GLN A 70 2.25 18.58 2.20
N ALA A 71 3.23 17.69 2.03
CA ALA A 71 4.64 18.05 1.94
C ALA A 71 4.99 18.79 0.64
N THR A 72 4.35 18.42 -0.48
CA THR A 72 4.58 19.06 -1.79
C THR A 72 3.70 20.29 -2.01
N GLY A 73 2.60 20.43 -1.27
CA GLY A 73 1.57 21.45 -1.52
C GLY A 73 0.74 21.17 -2.79
N SER A 74 0.98 20.06 -3.49
CA SER A 74 0.32 19.71 -4.75
C SER A 74 -0.43 18.39 -4.64
N ARG A 75 -1.71 18.40 -5.04
CA ARG A 75 -2.50 17.17 -5.22
C ARG A 75 -2.05 16.37 -6.46
N ARG A 76 -1.23 16.98 -7.32
CA ARG A 76 -0.77 16.44 -8.61
C ARG A 76 0.71 16.06 -8.59
N TRP A 77 1.29 15.88 -7.41
CA TRP A 77 2.70 15.50 -7.24
C TRP A 77 3.09 14.23 -8.03
N ILE A 78 2.16 13.27 -8.20
CA ILE A 78 2.35 12.04 -9.00
C ILE A 78 2.57 12.34 -10.50
N PRO A 79 1.62 12.98 -11.22
CA PRO A 79 1.80 13.32 -12.63
C PRO A 79 2.90 14.37 -12.87
N GLU A 80 3.17 15.24 -11.88
CA GLU A 80 4.24 16.26 -11.89
C GLU A 80 5.63 15.67 -11.61
N LYS A 81 5.72 14.38 -11.25
CA LYS A 81 6.97 13.65 -10.95
C LYS A 81 7.77 14.28 -9.80
N ASP A 82 7.08 14.82 -8.81
CA ASP A 82 7.72 15.43 -7.65
C ASP A 82 8.48 14.37 -6.83
N ARG A 83 9.80 14.59 -6.66
CA ARG A 83 10.68 13.67 -5.93
C ARG A 83 10.42 13.71 -4.42
N ARG A 84 10.10 14.88 -3.87
CA ARG A 84 9.78 15.04 -2.44
C ARG A 84 8.49 14.29 -2.12
N GLY A 85 7.49 14.37 -2.99
CA GLY A 85 6.25 13.60 -2.88
C GLY A 85 6.52 12.10 -2.83
N MET A 86 7.37 11.59 -3.73
CA MET A 86 7.75 10.18 -3.74
C MET A 86 8.49 9.74 -2.46
N VAL A 87 9.45 10.53 -2.00
CA VAL A 87 10.21 10.23 -0.77
C VAL A 87 9.29 10.21 0.44
N VAL A 88 8.42 11.22 0.60
CA VAL A 88 7.46 11.26 1.71
C VAL A 88 6.48 10.10 1.63
N PHE A 89 6.00 9.76 0.42
CA PHE A 89 5.08 8.64 0.22
C PHE A 89 5.67 7.31 0.70
N VAL A 90 6.91 7.00 0.30
CA VAL A 90 7.61 5.78 0.74
C VAL A 90 7.89 5.80 2.25
N LEU A 91 8.45 6.89 2.77
CA LEU A 91 8.85 6.97 4.18
C LEU A 91 7.65 6.94 5.14
N THR A 92 6.54 7.60 4.79
CA THR A 92 5.33 7.56 5.61
C THR A 92 4.74 6.16 5.66
N GLY A 93 4.62 5.48 4.52
CA GLY A 93 4.11 4.11 4.50
C GLY A 93 4.99 3.13 5.24
N LEU A 94 6.30 3.20 5.01
CA LEU A 94 7.28 2.39 5.71
C LEU A 94 7.22 2.60 7.23
N GLY A 95 7.17 3.85 7.68
CA GLY A 95 7.09 4.18 9.10
C GLY A 95 5.80 3.67 9.75
N ILE A 96 4.66 3.79 9.07
CA ILE A 96 3.38 3.27 9.58
C ILE A 96 3.40 1.74 9.64
N THR A 97 3.93 1.05 8.63
CA THR A 97 4.00 -0.41 8.63
C THR A 97 4.92 -0.95 9.71
N ILE A 98 6.10 -0.36 9.90
CA ILE A 98 7.00 -0.77 11.00
C ILE A 98 6.30 -0.58 12.35
N ALA A 99 5.63 0.54 12.57
CA ALA A 99 4.89 0.79 13.81
C ALA A 99 3.72 -0.19 13.99
N ALA A 100 2.98 -0.50 12.92
CA ALA A 100 1.86 -1.43 12.95
C ALA A 100 2.34 -2.86 13.25
N GLU A 101 3.42 -3.31 12.62
CA GLU A 101 4.00 -4.62 12.89
C GLU A 101 4.43 -4.76 14.34
N TRP A 102 5.16 -3.79 14.87
CA TRP A 102 5.55 -3.79 16.28
C TRP A 102 4.32 -3.96 17.21
N VAL A 103 3.23 -3.26 16.92
CA VAL A 103 1.98 -3.40 17.68
C VAL A 103 1.35 -4.79 17.53
N PHE A 104 1.33 -5.35 16.32
CA PHE A 104 0.64 -6.59 16.06
C PHE A 104 1.43 -7.86 16.42
N THR A 105 2.76 -7.86 16.25
CA THR A 105 3.62 -8.99 16.62
C THR A 105 3.99 -8.92 18.10
N ASP A 106 4.57 -7.81 18.55
CA ASP A 106 5.26 -7.76 19.85
C ASP A 106 4.33 -7.40 20.99
N LEU A 107 3.36 -6.50 20.77
CA LEU A 107 2.40 -6.12 21.81
C LEU A 107 1.17 -7.03 21.85
N LEU A 108 0.59 -7.34 20.70
CA LEU A 108 -0.70 -8.04 20.62
C LEU A 108 -0.59 -9.52 20.30
N GLY A 109 0.57 -10.02 19.85
CA GLY A 109 0.79 -11.43 19.52
C GLY A 109 -0.21 -11.98 18.50
N ARG A 110 -0.66 -11.16 17.54
CA ARG A 110 -1.76 -11.50 16.62
C ARG A 110 -1.36 -12.45 15.50
N TRP A 111 -0.09 -12.47 15.13
CA TRP A 111 0.45 -13.34 14.08
C TRP A 111 1.94 -13.55 14.30
N ALA A 112 2.43 -14.72 13.87
CA ALA A 112 3.83 -15.11 13.95
C ALA A 112 4.40 -15.36 12.55
N TYR A 113 5.65 -14.97 12.36
CA TYR A 113 6.38 -15.28 11.13
C TYR A 113 6.82 -16.75 11.11
N ALA A 114 6.83 -17.35 9.92
CA ALA A 114 7.40 -18.68 9.72
C ALA A 114 8.94 -18.62 9.81
N ASP A 115 9.58 -19.76 10.10
CA ASP A 115 11.05 -19.85 10.19
C ASP A 115 11.78 -19.36 8.92
N GLY A 116 11.10 -19.44 7.77
CA GLY A 116 11.64 -19.00 6.47
C GLY A 116 11.58 -17.48 6.23
N MET A 117 11.00 -16.69 7.13
CA MET A 117 10.84 -15.25 6.99
C MET A 117 12.02 -14.49 7.61
N PRO A 118 12.86 -13.81 6.80
CA PRO A 118 13.93 -12.99 7.35
C PRO A 118 13.34 -11.78 8.08
N VAL A 119 13.80 -11.53 9.30
CA VAL A 119 13.43 -10.35 10.09
C VAL A 119 14.58 -9.34 10.04
N ILE A 120 14.26 -8.07 9.89
CA ILE A 120 15.25 -6.99 9.94
C ILE A 120 15.64 -6.76 11.41
N PRO A 121 16.87 -7.10 11.85
CA PRO A 121 17.19 -7.18 13.28
C PRO A 121 17.04 -5.87 14.06
N VAL A 122 17.20 -4.73 13.38
CA VAL A 122 17.09 -3.39 13.99
C VAL A 122 15.63 -2.96 14.13
N LEU A 123 14.75 -3.44 13.25
CA LEU A 123 13.36 -2.98 13.17
C LEU A 123 12.37 -3.96 13.80
N GLY A 124 12.74 -5.25 13.94
CA GLY A 124 11.81 -6.31 14.35
C GLY A 124 10.78 -6.68 13.26
N THR A 125 10.80 -5.96 12.15
CA THR A 125 9.89 -6.08 11.01
C THR A 125 10.30 -7.19 10.05
N GLY A 126 9.30 -7.89 9.53
CA GLY A 126 9.49 -8.89 8.47
C GLY A 126 10.06 -8.26 7.18
N LEU A 127 10.88 -9.02 6.44
CA LEU A 127 11.47 -8.52 5.20
C LEU A 127 10.41 -8.26 4.12
N THR A 128 9.37 -9.08 4.01
CA THR A 128 8.33 -8.92 2.97
C THR A 128 7.51 -7.65 3.15
N PRO A 129 7.02 -7.25 4.35
CA PRO A 129 6.28 -5.99 4.49
C PRO A 129 7.19 -4.76 4.37
N PHE A 130 8.49 -4.91 4.68
CA PHE A 130 9.48 -3.88 4.38
C PHE A 130 9.67 -3.69 2.86
N LEU A 131 9.90 -4.77 2.12
CA LEU A 131 10.06 -4.75 0.66
C LEU A 131 8.79 -4.27 -0.04
N GLN A 132 7.61 -4.55 0.51
CA GLN A 132 6.33 -4.05 0.03
C GLN A 132 6.38 -2.52 -0.15
N TRP A 133 6.86 -1.78 0.85
CA TRP A 133 6.96 -0.33 0.82
C TRP A 133 8.13 0.21 0.01
N LEU A 134 9.14 -0.61 -0.28
CA LEU A 134 10.22 -0.23 -1.18
C LEU A 134 9.89 -0.46 -2.65
N ILE A 135 8.96 -1.36 -2.96
CA ILE A 135 8.66 -1.77 -4.35
C ILE A 135 7.31 -1.23 -4.81
N LEU A 136 6.24 -1.49 -4.06
CA LEU A 136 4.88 -1.20 -4.51
C LEU A 136 4.59 0.28 -4.75
N PRO A 137 5.08 1.24 -3.93
CA PRO A 137 4.86 2.67 -4.21
C PRO A 137 5.31 3.11 -5.60
N PHE A 138 6.40 2.54 -6.12
CA PHE A 138 6.89 2.84 -7.47
C PHE A 138 5.93 2.29 -8.54
N GLY A 139 5.43 1.07 -8.35
CA GLY A 139 4.39 0.48 -9.22
C GLY A 139 3.10 1.28 -9.21
N ILE A 140 2.63 1.70 -8.03
CA ILE A 140 1.43 2.53 -7.86
C ILE A 140 1.59 3.84 -8.65
N VAL A 141 2.70 4.56 -8.44
CA VAL A 141 2.97 5.82 -9.16
C VAL A 141 3.09 5.60 -10.66
N LEU A 142 3.72 4.50 -11.09
CA LEU A 142 3.86 4.14 -12.50
C LEU A 142 2.49 3.95 -13.18
N LEU A 143 1.56 3.26 -12.53
CA LEU A 143 0.22 2.99 -13.04
C LEU A 143 -0.70 4.23 -12.93
N CYS A 144 -0.60 5.00 -11.85
CA CYS A 144 -1.39 6.22 -11.65
C CYS A 144 -1.10 7.28 -12.71
N ARG A 145 0.16 7.41 -13.17
CA ARG A 145 0.57 8.46 -14.11
C ARG A 145 -0.19 8.45 -15.44
N PRO A 146 -0.19 7.38 -16.24
CA PRO A 146 -0.93 7.33 -17.50
C PRO A 146 -2.44 7.41 -17.26
N PHE A 147 -2.95 6.77 -16.21
CA PHE A 147 -4.37 6.81 -15.86
C PHE A 147 -4.87 8.23 -15.61
N LEU A 148 -4.15 9.01 -14.79
CA LEU A 148 -4.51 10.40 -14.49
C LEU A 148 -4.31 11.34 -15.67
N ARG A 149 -3.38 11.05 -16.59
CA ARG A 149 -3.18 11.85 -17.82
C ARG A 149 -4.29 11.62 -18.85
N GLY A 150 -4.71 10.37 -19.06
CA GLY A 150 -5.79 10.04 -20.00
C GLY A 150 -7.08 10.78 -19.66
N LEU A 151 -7.39 10.89 -18.37
CA LEU A 151 -8.61 11.58 -17.89
C LEU A 151 -8.61 13.10 -18.13
N HIS A 152 -7.44 13.72 -18.38
CA HIS A 152 -7.36 15.13 -18.73
C HIS A 152 -7.52 15.40 -20.23
N HIS A 153 -7.39 14.39 -21.10
CA HIS A 153 -7.63 14.52 -22.53
C HIS A 153 -9.13 14.39 -22.91
N ASP A 154 -9.95 13.79 -22.05
CA ASP A 154 -11.38 13.51 -22.30
C ASP A 154 -12.34 14.53 -21.66
N VAL A 155 -11.84 15.70 -21.23
CA VAL A 155 -12.64 16.82 -20.74
C VAL A 155 -12.61 17.93 -21.80
N PRO A 156 -13.69 18.10 -22.59
CA PRO A 156 -13.82 19.23 -23.51
C PRO A 156 -13.88 20.57 -22.77
#